data_AF-A0A6B2G7W2-F1
#
_entry.id   AF-A0A6B2G7W2-F1
#
_cell.length_a   1.000
_cell.length_b   1.000
_cell.length_c   1.000
_cell.angle_alpha   90.00
_cell.angle_beta   90.00
_cell.angle_gamma   90.00
#
_symmetry.space_group_name_H-M   'P 1'
#
loop_
_entity.id
_entity.type
_entity.pdbx_description
1 polymer ?
#
loop_
_entity_poly.entity_id
_entity_poly.type
_entity_poly.pdbx_seq_one_letter_code
_entity_poly.pdbx_strand_id
1 'polypeptide(L)'
;MVEFLRISADSFSIFSDFNRKYLSSDEQISANDYSSIAHEYNDISKNNPIFAEIVDGKYVDLANKNMLKFIIALSYSRGVSNPRDLNKYCPFSNCVYGEISYDCMNLILLELNLKEDIRFIDLGSGVGQLVVQLAGSFRCKSCIGIEISPIPYNYSLKLATEFRHIMEFFGKYYSDFEIHFGNFIDDKFSPYIFSSNFIFGNNYIYG
;
A
#
# COMPACT_ATOMS: atom_id res chain seq x y z
N MET A 1 -12.62 -7.63 -9.04
CA MET A 1 -13.88 -7.80 -8.28
C MET A 1 -13.83 -9.06 -7.44
N VAL A 2 -13.64 -10.26 -8.01
CA VAL A 2 -13.52 -11.51 -7.24
C VAL A 2 -12.47 -11.42 -6.12
N GLU A 3 -11.25 -10.97 -6.45
CA GLU A 3 -10.17 -10.87 -5.45
C GLU A 3 -10.47 -9.88 -4.32
N PHE A 4 -11.15 -8.78 -4.66
CA PHE A 4 -11.63 -7.82 -3.67
C PHE A 4 -12.65 -8.47 -2.72
N LEU A 5 -13.60 -9.23 -3.25
CA LEU A 5 -14.60 -9.94 -2.46
C LEU A 5 -13.95 -11.01 -1.57
N ARG A 6 -12.98 -11.77 -2.10
CA ARG A 6 -12.19 -12.75 -1.33
C ARG A 6 -11.49 -12.10 -0.16
N ILE A 7 -10.73 -11.04 -0.42
CA ILE A 7 -9.93 -10.38 0.61
C ILE A 7 -10.79 -9.70 1.66
N SER A 8 -11.89 -9.07 1.24
CA SER A 8 -12.86 -8.55 2.21
C SER A 8 -13.45 -9.68 3.04
N ALA A 9 -13.85 -10.78 2.41
CA ALA A 9 -14.48 -11.88 3.09
C ALA A 9 -13.55 -12.62 4.07
N ASP A 10 -12.27 -12.73 3.75
CA ASP A 10 -11.24 -13.28 4.63
C ASP A 10 -10.90 -12.33 5.79
N SER A 11 -11.03 -11.03 5.59
CA SER A 11 -10.65 -10.01 6.57
C SER A 11 -11.74 -9.70 7.58
N PHE A 12 -13.01 -10.00 7.26
CA PHE A 12 -14.14 -9.82 8.17
C PHE A 12 -14.94 -11.12 8.31
N SER A 13 -14.95 -11.68 9.51
CA SER A 13 -15.61 -12.96 9.81
C SER A 13 -17.10 -13.01 9.45
N ILE A 14 -17.75 -11.85 9.37
CA ILE A 14 -19.16 -11.68 8.99
C ILE A 14 -19.46 -12.16 7.56
N PHE A 15 -18.45 -12.29 6.71
CA PHE A 15 -18.57 -12.82 5.36
C PHE A 15 -18.17 -14.30 5.24
N SER A 16 -17.94 -15.03 6.34
CA SER A 16 -17.49 -16.42 6.27
C SER A 16 -18.41 -17.31 5.43
N ASP A 17 -19.72 -17.13 5.55
CA ASP A 17 -20.73 -17.90 4.81
C ASP A 17 -20.79 -17.47 3.34
N PHE A 18 -20.66 -16.16 3.08
CA PHE A 18 -20.54 -15.61 1.73
C PHE A 18 -19.30 -16.18 1.01
N ASN A 19 -18.17 -16.26 1.71
CA ASN A 19 -16.92 -16.82 1.19
C ASN A 19 -17.08 -18.30 0.81
N ARG A 20 -17.70 -19.09 1.71
CA ARG A 20 -18.00 -20.51 1.46
C ARG A 20 -18.96 -20.72 0.30
N LYS A 21 -19.88 -19.78 0.07
CA LYS A 21 -20.90 -19.90 -0.97
C LYS A 21 -20.35 -19.57 -2.36
N TYR A 22 -19.49 -18.56 -2.47
CA TYR A 22 -19.11 -17.98 -3.77
C TYR A 22 -17.64 -18.09 -4.13
N LEU A 23 -16.77 -18.31 -3.15
CA LEU A 23 -15.34 -18.05 -3.32
C LEU A 23 -14.46 -19.26 -2.93
N SER A 24 -15.05 -20.34 -2.42
CA SER A 24 -14.37 -21.56 -1.99
C SER A 24 -13.97 -22.51 -3.13
N SER A 25 -14.49 -22.32 -4.35
CA SER A 25 -14.04 -23.05 -5.54
C SER A 25 -13.24 -22.13 -6.46
N ASP A 26 -12.24 -22.69 -7.15
CA ASP A 26 -11.49 -22.02 -8.23
C ASP A 26 -12.30 -21.88 -9.53
N GLU A 27 -13.60 -22.17 -9.50
CA GLU A 27 -14.47 -22.03 -10.65
C GLU A 27 -14.66 -20.56 -11.02
N GLN A 28 -14.58 -20.26 -12.32
CA GLN A 28 -14.84 -18.93 -12.83
C GLN A 28 -16.30 -18.55 -12.60
N ILE A 29 -16.52 -17.52 -11.77
CA ILE A 29 -17.83 -16.91 -11.55
C ILE A 29 -18.31 -16.27 -12.86
N SER A 30 -19.53 -16.61 -13.29
CA SER A 30 -20.10 -16.12 -14.54
C SER A 30 -20.45 -14.62 -14.46
N ALA A 31 -20.53 -13.95 -15.61
CA ALA A 31 -20.83 -12.51 -15.68
C ALA A 31 -22.18 -12.14 -15.03
N ASN A 32 -23.18 -13.02 -15.16
CA ASN A 32 -24.53 -12.81 -14.64
C ASN A 32 -24.59 -12.96 -13.11
N ASP A 33 -23.62 -13.64 -12.51
CA ASP A 33 -23.57 -13.86 -11.06
C ASP A 33 -22.93 -12.68 -10.32
N TYR A 34 -22.12 -11.84 -10.98
CA TYR A 34 -21.48 -10.70 -10.29
C TYR A 34 -22.48 -9.71 -9.70
N SER A 35 -23.61 -9.47 -10.37
CA SER A 35 -24.63 -8.54 -9.89
C SER A 35 -25.28 -9.07 -8.60
N SER A 36 -25.71 -10.33 -8.60
CA SER A 36 -26.32 -10.95 -7.42
C SER A 36 -25.34 -11.07 -6.25
N ILE A 37 -24.08 -11.42 -6.54
CA ILE A 37 -23.00 -11.49 -5.55
C ILE A 37 -22.73 -10.11 -4.94
N ALA A 38 -22.66 -9.05 -5.76
CA ALA A 38 -22.45 -7.70 -5.27
C ALA A 38 -23.63 -7.21 -4.41
N HIS A 39 -24.87 -7.55 -4.79
CA HIS A 39 -26.05 -7.25 -3.98
C HIS A 39 -25.99 -7.93 -2.62
N GLU A 40 -25.71 -9.23 -2.56
CA GLU A 40 -25.61 -9.97 -1.29
C GLU A 40 -24.48 -9.43 -0.39
N TYR A 41 -23.31 -9.14 -0.98
CA TYR A 41 -22.21 -8.51 -0.25
C TYR A 41 -22.61 -7.14 0.35
N ASN A 42 -23.28 -6.31 -0.44
CA ASN A 42 -23.74 -4.99 0.00
C ASN A 42 -24.80 -5.08 1.09
N ASP A 43 -25.70 -6.06 1.02
CA ASP A 43 -26.75 -6.27 2.02
C ASP A 43 -26.15 -6.75 3.35
N ILE A 44 -25.16 -7.66 3.33
CA ILE A 44 -24.40 -8.04 4.53
C ILE A 44 -23.70 -6.81 5.12
N SER A 45 -23.07 -5.99 4.28
CA SER A 45 -22.33 -4.81 4.71
C SER A 45 -23.24 -3.77 5.39
N LYS A 46 -24.38 -3.44 4.78
CA LYS A 46 -25.32 -2.43 5.31
C LYS A 46 -25.94 -2.83 6.63
N ASN A 47 -26.15 -4.12 6.86
CA ASN A 47 -26.82 -4.64 8.04
C ASN A 47 -25.86 -4.96 9.20
N ASN A 48 -24.56 -4.75 9.03
CA ASN A 48 -23.57 -5.04 10.07
C ASN A 48 -23.08 -3.76 10.78
N PRO A 49 -23.19 -3.67 12.11
CA PRO A 49 -22.74 -2.49 12.87
C PRO A 49 -21.26 -2.13 12.68
N ILE A 50 -20.38 -3.09 12.39
CA ILE A 50 -18.94 -2.82 12.20
C ILE A 50 -18.69 -1.83 11.07
N PHE A 51 -19.50 -1.87 10.00
CA PHE A 51 -19.35 -0.96 8.88
C PHE A 51 -19.87 0.44 9.19
N ALA A 52 -20.86 0.57 10.08
CA ALA A 52 -21.25 1.88 10.60
C ALA A 52 -20.11 2.50 11.41
N GLU A 53 -19.41 1.71 12.23
CA GLU A 53 -18.23 2.19 12.98
C GLU A 53 -17.07 2.59 12.06
N ILE A 54 -16.82 1.83 10.99
CA ILE A 54 -15.83 2.16 9.96
C ILE A 54 -16.18 3.50 9.29
N VAL A 55 -17.45 3.69 8.93
CA VAL A 55 -17.95 4.94 8.31
C VAL A 55 -17.81 6.12 9.27
N ASP A 56 -17.96 5.91 10.58
CA ASP A 56 -17.72 6.92 11.62
C ASP A 56 -16.21 7.19 11.86
N GLY A 57 -15.32 6.63 11.04
CA GLY A 57 -13.88 6.89 11.08
C GLY A 57 -13.14 6.14 12.20
N LYS A 58 -13.76 5.11 12.81
CA LYS A 58 -13.07 4.26 13.77
C LYS A 58 -12.22 3.23 13.03
N TYR A 59 -10.92 3.50 12.93
CA TYR A 59 -9.94 2.52 12.46
C TYR A 59 -9.72 1.46 13.54
N VAL A 60 -9.93 0.19 13.19
CA VAL A 60 -10.03 -0.89 14.17
C VAL A 60 -8.67 -1.56 14.41
N ASP A 61 -7.88 -1.73 13.35
CA ASP A 61 -6.68 -2.56 13.33
C ASP A 61 -5.82 -2.31 12.07
N LEU A 62 -4.58 -2.83 12.07
CA LEU A 62 -3.73 -2.90 10.88
C LEU A 62 -4.29 -3.93 9.89
N ALA A 63 -4.08 -3.71 8.60
CA ALA A 63 -4.40 -4.72 7.59
C ALA A 63 -3.48 -5.95 7.76
N ASN A 64 -4.03 -7.16 7.60
CA ASN A 64 -3.19 -8.36 7.53
C ASN A 64 -2.33 -8.36 6.26
N LYS A 65 -1.30 -9.22 6.21
CA LYS A 65 -0.32 -9.25 5.11
C LYS A 65 -0.97 -9.35 3.71
N ASN A 66 -1.99 -10.18 3.55
CA ASN A 66 -2.62 -10.43 2.25
C ASN A 66 -3.47 -9.24 1.81
N MET A 67 -4.25 -8.70 2.74
CA MET A 67 -5.05 -7.50 2.52
C MET A 67 -4.18 -6.31 2.15
N LEU A 68 -3.10 -6.05 2.90
CA LEU A 68 -2.20 -4.93 2.62
C LEU A 68 -1.54 -5.09 1.24
N LYS A 69 -1.05 -6.29 0.91
CA LYS A 69 -0.46 -6.60 -0.40
C LYS A 69 -1.44 -6.29 -1.54
N PHE A 70 -2.71 -6.67 -1.38
CA PHE A 70 -3.76 -6.37 -2.35
C PHE A 70 -4.07 -4.88 -2.44
N ILE A 71 -4.20 -4.18 -1.30
CA ILE A 71 -4.47 -2.74 -1.27
C ILE A 71 -3.37 -1.99 -2.00
N ILE A 72 -2.10 -2.32 -1.76
CA ILE A 72 -0.96 -1.70 -2.45
C ILE A 72 -0.99 -2.01 -3.95
N ALA A 73 -1.24 -3.25 -4.35
CA ALA A 73 -1.35 -3.63 -5.75
C ALA A 73 -2.50 -2.91 -6.47
N LEU A 74 -3.65 -2.78 -5.81
CA LEU A 74 -4.80 -2.04 -6.33
C LEU A 74 -4.48 -0.55 -6.45
N SER A 75 -3.86 0.04 -5.42
CA SER A 75 -3.43 1.44 -5.40
C SER A 75 -2.43 1.74 -6.51
N TYR A 76 -1.48 0.84 -6.74
CA TYR A 76 -0.53 0.93 -7.87
C TYR A 76 -1.27 0.89 -9.20
N SER A 77 -2.17 -0.08 -9.40
CA SER A 77 -2.91 -0.22 -10.66
C SER A 77 -3.76 0.99 -11.03
N ARG A 78 -4.23 1.73 -10.02
CA ARG A 78 -5.06 2.94 -10.17
C ARG A 78 -4.21 4.22 -10.22
N GLY A 79 -3.09 4.26 -9.51
CA GLY A 79 -2.20 5.42 -9.43
C GLY A 79 -1.19 5.53 -10.57
N VAL A 80 -0.70 4.40 -11.08
CA VAL A 80 0.31 4.31 -12.14
C VAL A 80 -0.37 4.08 -13.48
N SER A 81 -0.60 5.15 -14.23
CA SER A 81 -1.33 5.09 -15.50
C SER A 81 -0.56 4.39 -16.62
N ASN A 82 0.78 4.49 -16.63
CA ASN A 82 1.61 3.86 -17.64
C ASN A 82 2.94 3.40 -17.04
N PRO A 83 3.04 2.12 -16.62
CA PRO A 83 4.26 1.57 -16.02
C PRO A 83 5.50 1.69 -16.93
N ARG A 84 5.33 1.78 -18.25
CA ARG A 84 6.46 1.94 -19.17
C ARG A 84 7.19 3.27 -18.98
N ASP A 85 6.51 4.29 -18.47
CA ASP A 85 7.13 5.59 -18.22
C ASP A 85 8.13 5.55 -17.06
N LEU A 86 8.05 4.54 -16.18
CA LEU A 86 9.04 4.27 -15.13
C LEU A 86 10.35 3.69 -15.69
N ASN A 87 10.29 3.08 -16.88
CA ASN A 87 11.46 2.51 -17.57
C ASN A 87 12.11 3.49 -18.55
N LYS A 88 11.50 4.65 -18.80
CA LYS A 88 12.03 5.68 -19.71
C LYS A 88 13.05 6.55 -18.97
N TYR A 89 14.22 5.98 -18.69
CA TYR A 89 15.29 6.75 -18.09
C TYR A 89 16.32 7.25 -19.10
N CYS A 90 16.79 8.46 -18.82
CA CYS A 90 17.84 9.14 -19.56
C CYS A 90 19.09 8.24 -19.63
N PRO A 91 19.67 8.03 -20.84
CA PRO A 91 21.01 7.48 -20.90
C PRO A 91 21.94 8.44 -20.13
N PHE A 92 22.81 7.89 -19.27
CA PHE A 92 23.77 8.59 -18.39
C PHE A 92 23.28 9.14 -17.03
N SER A 93 22.11 8.74 -16.52
CA SER A 93 21.71 9.02 -15.11
C SER A 93 21.60 7.74 -14.27
N ASN A 94 22.12 7.76 -13.03
CA ASN A 94 22.11 6.63 -12.05
C ASN A 94 20.72 6.24 -11.52
N CYS A 95 19.66 6.56 -12.25
CA CYS A 95 18.28 6.40 -11.83
C CYS A 95 17.65 5.23 -12.61
N VAL A 96 17.99 3.98 -12.30
CA VAL A 96 17.21 2.84 -12.81
C VAL A 96 16.14 2.50 -11.78
N TYR A 97 14.95 2.17 -12.25
CA TYR A 97 13.84 1.82 -11.39
C TYR A 97 13.95 0.34 -10.99
N GLY A 98 14.44 0.06 -9.78
CA GLY A 98 14.43 -1.26 -9.18
C GLY A 98 13.49 -1.30 -8.00
N GLU A 99 12.26 -1.75 -8.17
CA GLU A 99 11.38 -2.01 -7.02
C GLU A 99 11.88 -3.25 -6.26
N ILE A 100 11.99 -3.18 -4.93
CA ILE A 100 12.04 -4.39 -4.12
C ILE A 100 10.62 -4.98 -4.05
N SER A 101 10.50 -6.29 -4.26
CA SER A 101 9.22 -6.99 -4.09
C SER A 101 8.70 -6.95 -2.64
N TYR A 102 7.38 -6.88 -2.49
CA TYR A 102 6.70 -6.89 -1.19
C TYR A 102 7.17 -8.01 -0.25
N ASP A 103 7.34 -9.23 -0.78
CA ASP A 103 7.74 -10.39 0.02
C ASP A 103 9.20 -10.30 0.48
N CYS A 104 10.11 -9.76 -0.35
CA CYS A 104 11.48 -9.49 0.08
C CYS A 104 11.53 -8.45 1.20
N MET A 105 10.76 -7.35 1.09
CA MET A 105 10.69 -6.36 2.16
C MET A 105 10.14 -6.94 3.45
N ASN A 106 9.09 -7.77 3.39
CA ASN A 106 8.57 -8.39 4.59
C ASN A 106 9.59 -9.30 5.29
N LEU A 107 10.44 -10.00 4.54
CA LEU A 107 11.54 -10.77 5.14
C LEU A 107 12.55 -9.86 5.85
N ILE A 108 12.93 -8.74 5.22
CA ILE A 108 13.82 -7.75 5.83
C ILE A 108 13.18 -7.17 7.12
N LEU A 109 11.91 -6.79 7.06
CA LEU A 109 11.18 -6.19 8.18
C LEU A 109 11.05 -7.16 9.37
N LEU A 110 10.85 -8.45 9.10
CA LEU A 110 10.82 -9.50 10.12
C LEU A 110 12.20 -9.67 10.79
N GLU A 111 13.28 -9.65 10.01
CA GLU A 111 14.65 -9.81 10.51
C GLU A 111 15.10 -8.61 11.36
N LEU A 112 14.71 -7.39 10.97
CA LEU A 112 15.08 -6.16 11.67
C LEU A 112 14.45 -6.05 13.07
N ASN A 113 13.47 -6.89 13.41
CA ASN A 113 12.76 -6.90 14.69
C ASN A 113 12.37 -5.49 15.15
N LEU A 114 11.82 -4.71 14.21
CA LEU A 114 11.51 -3.30 14.41
C LEU A 114 10.49 -3.15 15.54
N LYS A 115 10.83 -2.37 16.56
CA LYS A 115 9.99 -2.09 17.73
C LYS A 115 9.11 -0.87 17.50
N GLU A 116 8.33 -0.51 18.52
CA GLU A 116 7.61 0.76 18.62
C GLU A 116 8.51 1.97 18.27
N ASP A 117 7.92 3.06 17.78
CA ASP A 117 8.59 4.31 17.39
C ASP A 117 9.45 4.28 16.11
N ILE A 118 9.04 3.51 15.09
CA ILE A 118 9.67 3.53 13.76
C ILE A 118 9.58 4.94 13.14
N ARG A 119 10.72 5.49 12.75
CA ARG A 119 10.87 6.69 11.92
C ARG A 119 11.61 6.29 10.66
N PHE A 120 10.83 6.04 9.62
CA PHE A 120 11.30 5.47 8.37
C PHE A 120 11.53 6.53 7.29
N ILE A 121 12.58 6.35 6.51
CA ILE A 121 12.82 7.11 5.29
C ILE A 121 13.31 6.22 4.13
N ASP A 122 12.74 6.44 2.96
CA ASP A 122 13.09 5.81 1.68
C ASP A 122 13.77 6.83 0.75
N LEU A 123 15.05 6.61 0.46
CA LEU A 123 15.89 7.46 -0.37
C LEU A 123 15.87 6.95 -1.82
N GLY A 124 15.23 7.72 -2.71
CA GLY A 124 14.93 7.26 -4.07
C GLY A 124 13.67 6.40 -4.10
N SER A 125 12.59 6.90 -3.49
CA SER A 125 11.38 6.12 -3.18
C SER A 125 10.55 5.68 -4.39
N GLY A 126 10.86 6.16 -5.59
CA GLY A 126 10.15 5.78 -6.80
C GLY A 126 8.68 6.20 -6.73
N VAL A 127 7.77 5.23 -6.98
CA VAL A 127 6.32 5.46 -6.84
C VAL A 127 5.83 5.32 -5.39
N GLY A 128 6.72 5.13 -4.41
CA GLY A 128 6.40 5.16 -2.98
C GLY A 128 5.74 3.90 -2.42
N GLN A 129 5.83 2.75 -3.12
CA GLN A 129 5.26 1.49 -2.63
C GLN A 129 5.80 1.07 -1.26
N LEU A 130 7.10 1.26 -1.02
CA LEU A 130 7.70 0.89 0.26
C LEU A 130 7.20 1.80 1.40
N VAL A 131 7.07 3.10 1.14
CA VAL A 131 6.53 4.07 2.09
C VAL A 131 5.12 3.66 2.54
N VAL A 132 4.23 3.34 1.60
CA VAL A 132 2.86 2.90 1.97
C VAL A 132 2.84 1.52 2.60
N GLN A 133 3.75 0.62 2.24
CA GLN A 133 3.89 -0.70 2.86
C GLN A 133 4.25 -0.59 4.34
N LEU A 134 5.23 0.24 4.70
CA LEU A 134 5.60 0.43 6.11
C LEU A 134 4.49 1.15 6.87
N ALA A 135 3.91 2.19 6.27
CA ALA A 135 2.81 2.93 6.87
C ALA A 135 1.61 2.03 7.20
N GLY A 136 1.30 1.07 6.33
CA GLY A 136 0.22 0.09 6.53
C GLY A 136 0.59 -1.14 7.36
N SER A 137 1.88 -1.41 7.59
CA SER A 137 2.35 -2.59 8.36
C SER A 137 2.65 -2.28 9.83
N PHE A 138 2.97 -1.03 10.15
CA PHE A 138 3.41 -0.63 11.48
C PHE A 138 2.77 0.68 11.93
N ARG A 139 2.74 0.90 13.24
CA ARG A 139 2.42 2.19 13.85
C ARG A 139 3.66 3.07 13.90
N CYS A 140 4.08 3.56 12.74
CA CYS A 140 5.22 4.45 12.59
C CYS A 140 4.94 5.83 13.21
N LYS A 141 5.99 6.47 13.73
CA LYS A 141 5.96 7.90 14.10
C LYS A 141 6.12 8.81 12.89
N SER A 142 6.89 8.35 11.89
CA SER A 142 7.02 9.01 10.60
C SER A 142 7.39 7.99 9.53
N CYS A 143 6.87 8.19 8.32
CA CYS A 143 7.18 7.37 7.15
C CYS A 143 7.34 8.30 5.94
N ILE A 144 8.56 8.39 5.42
CA ILE A 144 8.91 9.42 4.42
C ILE A 144 9.53 8.77 3.18
N GLY A 145 9.14 9.23 1.99
CA GLY A 145 9.85 8.95 0.74
C GLY A 145 10.42 10.22 0.14
N ILE A 146 11.60 10.14 -0.45
CA ILE A 146 12.18 11.24 -1.25
C ILE A 146 12.45 10.71 -2.65
N GLU A 147 11.90 11.38 -3.66
CA GLU A 147 12.09 11.01 -5.07
C GLU A 147 12.50 12.23 -5.90
N ILE A 148 13.56 12.05 -6.70
CA ILE A 148 14.13 13.13 -7.52
C ILE A 148 13.46 13.21 -8.91
N SER A 149 12.91 12.11 -9.40
CA SER A 149 12.35 12.01 -10.73
C SER A 149 10.88 12.43 -10.76
N PRO A 150 10.50 13.41 -11.62
CA PRO A 150 9.14 13.93 -11.65
C PRO A 150 8.09 12.89 -12.00
N ILE A 151 8.39 11.91 -12.85
CA ILE A 151 7.41 10.91 -13.31
C ILE A 151 7.04 9.94 -12.17
N PRO A 152 7.99 9.22 -11.55
CA PRO A 152 7.71 8.39 -10.38
C PRO A 152 7.08 9.18 -9.23
N TYR A 153 7.55 10.40 -8.95
CA TYR A 153 6.95 11.27 -7.94
C TYR A 153 5.48 11.59 -8.22
N ASN A 154 5.11 11.96 -9.46
CA ASN A 154 3.72 12.23 -9.79
C ASN A 154 2.83 10.99 -9.66
N TYR A 155 3.36 9.80 -9.97
CA TYR A 155 2.64 8.55 -9.73
C TYR A 155 2.54 8.20 -8.25
N SER A 156 3.55 8.53 -7.44
CA SER A 156 3.52 8.28 -6.01
C SER A 156 2.41 9.06 -5.31
N LEU A 157 2.15 10.31 -5.72
CA LEU A 157 1.03 11.11 -5.19
C LEU A 157 -0.33 10.47 -5.48
N LYS A 158 -0.51 9.91 -6.69
CA LYS A 158 -1.75 9.23 -7.08
C LYS A 158 -1.91 7.90 -6.34
N LEU A 159 -0.83 7.12 -6.26
CA LEU A 159 -0.80 5.86 -5.51
C LEU A 159 -1.11 6.10 -4.04
N ALA A 160 -0.49 7.11 -3.42
CA ALA A 160 -0.75 7.51 -2.04
C ALA A 160 -2.22 7.90 -1.82
N THR A 161 -2.82 8.62 -2.75
CA THR A 161 -4.25 9.01 -2.68
C THR A 161 -5.15 7.78 -2.74
N GLU A 162 -4.91 6.87 -3.68
CA GLU A 162 -5.68 5.62 -3.78
C GLU A 162 -5.48 4.73 -2.55
N PHE A 163 -4.25 4.65 -2.04
CA PHE A 163 -3.94 3.88 -0.83
C PHE A 163 -4.73 4.36 0.37
N ARG A 164 -4.74 5.67 0.64
CA ARG A 164 -5.53 6.24 1.75
C ARG A 164 -7.01 5.94 1.58
N HIS A 165 -7.55 6.17 0.40
CA HIS A 165 -8.97 5.92 0.10
C HIS A 165 -9.36 4.46 0.28
N ILE A 166 -8.53 3.52 -0.18
CA ILE A 166 -8.81 2.08 -0.06
C ILE A 166 -8.64 1.59 1.38
N MET A 167 -7.62 2.08 2.12
CA MET A 167 -7.45 1.76 3.54
C MET A 167 -8.65 2.24 4.37
N GLU A 168 -9.12 3.47 4.12
CA GLU A 168 -10.33 4.04 4.73
C GLU A 168 -11.57 3.24 4.38
N PHE A 169 -11.74 2.86 3.12
CA PHE A 169 -12.84 2.02 2.66
C PHE A 169 -12.91 0.69 3.45
N PHE A 170 -11.76 0.09 3.74
CA PHE A 170 -11.67 -1.13 4.53
C PHE A 170 -11.59 -0.90 6.05
N GLY A 171 -11.64 0.35 6.52
CA GLY A 171 -11.53 0.69 7.94
C GLY A 171 -10.21 0.29 8.59
N LYS A 172 -9.13 0.19 7.81
CA LYS A 172 -7.82 -0.23 8.29
C LYS A 172 -6.94 0.96 8.65
N TYR A 173 -6.25 0.84 9.77
CA TYR A 173 -5.29 1.83 10.22
C TYR A 173 -4.07 1.84 9.28
N TYR A 174 -3.59 3.05 8.97
CA TYR A 174 -2.26 3.30 8.44
C TYR A 174 -1.65 4.49 9.18
N SER A 175 -0.33 4.49 9.31
CA SER A 175 0.40 5.63 9.89
C SER A 175 0.50 6.77 8.89
N ASP A 176 0.61 8.01 9.38
CA ASP A 176 0.88 9.16 8.51
C ASP A 176 2.18 8.96 7.72
N PHE A 177 2.14 9.38 6.46
CA PHE A 177 3.26 9.26 5.55
C PHE A 177 3.29 10.40 4.53
N GLU A 178 4.50 10.77 4.13
CA GLU A 178 4.78 11.87 3.21
C GLU A 178 5.73 11.40 2.10
N ILE A 179 5.54 11.95 0.90
CA ILE A 179 6.46 11.74 -0.22
C ILE A 179 6.86 13.10 -0.75
N HIS A 180 8.16 13.37 -0.76
CA HIS A 180 8.71 14.65 -1.17
C HIS A 180 9.42 14.55 -2.52
N PHE A 181 9.26 15.61 -3.31
CA PHE A 181 10.04 15.80 -4.52
C PHE A 181 11.38 16.48 -4.20
N GLY A 182 12.48 15.85 -4.61
CA GLY A 182 13.81 16.46 -4.55
C GLY A 182 14.96 15.47 -4.49
N ASN A 183 16.17 16.03 -4.41
CA ASN A 183 17.38 15.25 -4.20
C ASN A 183 17.59 15.06 -2.69
N PHE A 184 17.62 13.81 -2.21
CA PHE A 184 17.78 13.51 -0.78
C PHE A 184 19.12 13.99 -0.18
N ILE A 185 20.09 14.41 -1.00
CA ILE A 185 21.36 14.99 -0.55
C ILE A 185 21.21 16.48 -0.17
N ASP A 186 20.12 17.14 -0.60
CA ASP A 186 19.89 18.56 -0.29
C ASP A 186 19.73 18.76 1.24
N ASP A 187 20.33 19.83 1.78
CA ASP A 187 20.34 20.17 3.22
C ASP A 187 18.94 20.20 3.85
N LYS A 188 17.91 20.52 3.05
CA LYS A 188 16.51 20.54 3.49
C LYS A 188 16.02 19.16 3.97
N PHE A 189 16.63 18.07 3.51
CA PHE A 189 16.26 16.71 3.90
C PHE A 189 17.09 16.13 5.04
N SER A 190 18.21 16.76 5.38
CA SER A 190 19.07 16.33 6.48
C SER A 190 18.32 16.13 7.81
N PRO A 191 17.36 17.00 8.23
CA PRO A 191 16.62 16.78 9.47
C PRO A 191 15.81 15.47 9.49
N TYR A 192 15.22 15.09 8.35
CA TYR A 192 14.47 13.84 8.24
C TYR A 192 15.40 12.63 8.30
N ILE A 193 16.54 12.70 7.62
CA ILE A 193 17.55 11.62 7.60
C ILE A 193 18.12 11.42 9.01
N PHE A 194 18.57 12.49 9.68
CA PHE A 194 19.20 12.40 11.00
C PHE A 194 18.23 11.97 12.13
N SER A 195 16.94 12.23 11.98
CA SER A 195 15.92 11.80 12.95
C SER A 195 15.41 10.37 12.71
N SER A 196 15.65 9.79 11.53
CA SER A 196 15.20 8.44 11.17
C SER A 196 15.99 7.35 11.89
N ASN A 197 15.32 6.28 12.27
CA ASN A 197 15.95 5.07 12.83
C ASN A 197 15.93 3.88 11.87
N PHE A 198 15.23 4.01 10.74
CA PHE A 198 15.27 3.05 9.66
C PHE A 198 15.36 3.80 8.33
N ILE A 199 16.50 3.64 7.66
CA ILE A 199 16.80 4.27 6.38
C ILE A 199 16.91 3.17 5.34
N PHE A 200 16.14 3.28 4.26
CA PHE A 200 16.27 2.44 3.09
C PHE A 200 16.72 3.28 1.89
N GLY A 201 17.59 2.72 1.07
CA GLY A 201 17.98 3.30 -0.22
C GLY A 201 18.39 2.18 -1.14
N ASN A 202 17.66 2.00 -2.24
CA ASN A 202 17.99 0.92 -3.19
C ASN A 202 19.21 1.32 -4.02
N ASN A 203 20.39 0.94 -3.52
CA ASN A 203 21.65 1.34 -4.13
C ASN A 203 22.14 0.46 -5.29
N TYR A 204 21.31 -0.45 -5.81
CA TYR A 204 21.73 -1.42 -6.84
C TYR A 204 22.27 -0.78 -8.13
N ILE A 205 22.05 0.52 -8.34
CA ILE A 205 22.37 1.26 -9.57
C ILE A 205 23.34 2.44 -9.33
N TYR A 206 23.85 2.62 -8.11
CA TYR A 206 24.82 3.69 -7.83
C TYR A 206 26.27 3.30 -8.22
N GLY A 207 26.43 2.41 -9.21
CA GLY A 207 27.69 1.95 -9.77
C GLY A 207 27.94 2.56 -11.14
#